data_AF-A0A3C0NQS0-F1
#
_entry.id   AF-A0A3C0NQS0-F1
#
_cell.length_a   1.000
_cell.length_b   1.000
_cell.length_c   1.000
_cell.angle_alpha   90.00
_cell.angle_beta   90.00
_cell.angle_gamma   90.00
#
_symmetry.space_group_name_H-M   'P 1'
#
loop_
_entity.id
_entity.type
_entity.pdbx_description
1 polymer ?
#
loop_
_entity_poly.entity_id
_entity_poly.type
_entity_poly.pdbx_seq_one_letter_code
_entity_poly.pdbx_strand_id
1 'polypeptide(L)'
;KLPLIAPGVIQPIQHLKVEHLGNHNPRLHTDELLIALSICAVTNPMAELAVHQLASLRGCEAHSTVILSHVDSDLFKKLGVNITFEPKYQAKKLYHR
;
A
#
# COMPACT_ATOMS: atom_id res chain seq x y z
N LYS A 1 -20.23 -3.02 -7.48
CA LYS A 1 -19.15 -3.45 -6.57
C LYS A 1 -18.94 -2.33 -5.55
N LEU A 2 -18.99 -2.60 -4.25
CA LEU A 2 -18.85 -1.56 -3.22
C LEU A 2 -17.36 -1.28 -2.97
N PRO A 3 -16.86 -0.04 -3.16
CA PRO A 3 -15.47 0.29 -2.86
C PRO A 3 -15.23 0.33 -1.34
N LEU A 4 -14.17 -0.33 -0.86
CA LEU A 4 -13.78 -0.30 0.55
C LEU A 4 -13.12 1.02 0.94
N ILE A 5 -12.35 1.60 0.02
CA ILE A 5 -11.68 2.88 0.22
C ILE A 5 -12.42 3.93 -0.63
N ALA A 6 -12.97 4.94 0.02
CA ALA A 6 -13.73 5.98 -0.64
C ALA A 6 -12.82 6.89 -1.49
N PRO A 7 -13.24 7.33 -2.68
CA PRO A 7 -12.49 8.30 -3.49
C PRO A 7 -12.15 9.58 -2.71
N GLY A 8 -13.06 10.04 -1.85
CA GLY A 8 -12.86 11.21 -0.99
C GLY A 8 -11.76 11.06 0.06
N VAL A 9 -11.26 9.84 0.31
CA VAL A 9 -10.08 9.59 1.16
C VAL A 9 -8.82 9.45 0.31
N ILE A 10 -8.90 8.80 -0.86
CA ILE A 10 -7.75 8.61 -1.76
C ILE A 10 -7.27 9.94 -2.34
N GLN A 11 -8.19 10.74 -2.87
CA GLN A 11 -7.84 11.95 -3.62
C GLN A 11 -7.04 12.97 -2.80
N PRO A 12 -7.38 13.29 -1.54
CA PRO A 12 -6.56 14.18 -0.72
C PRO A 12 -5.13 13.68 -0.51
N ILE A 13 -4.94 12.37 -0.31
CA ILE A 13 -3.60 11.79 -0.12
C ILE A 13 -2.78 11.93 -1.40
N GLN A 14 -3.38 11.64 -2.56
CA GLN A 14 -2.72 11.80 -3.87
C GLN A 14 -2.39 13.27 -4.15
N HIS A 15 -3.31 14.18 -3.88
CA HIS A 15 -3.11 15.62 -4.03
C HIS A 15 -1.97 16.12 -3.15
N LEU A 16 -1.93 15.70 -1.88
CA LEU A 16 -0.81 16.00 -0.98
C LEU A 16 0.53 15.54 -1.55
N LYS A 17 0.62 14.30 -2.03
CA LYS A 17 1.87 13.77 -2.60
C LYS A 17 2.37 14.60 -3.77
N VAL A 18 1.49 14.94 -4.72
CA VAL A 18 1.89 15.60 -5.96
C VAL A 18 2.07 17.11 -5.76
N GLU A 19 1.05 17.80 -5.29
CA GLU A 19 0.99 19.26 -5.30
C GLU A 19 1.75 19.91 -4.14
N HIS A 20 1.93 19.19 -3.03
CA HIS A 20 2.54 19.75 -1.82
C HIS A 20 3.87 19.11 -1.45
N LEU A 21 4.07 17.82 -1.75
CA LEU A 21 5.32 17.11 -1.44
C LEU A 21 6.24 16.95 -2.65
N GLY A 22 5.83 17.40 -3.84
CA GLY A 22 6.67 17.39 -5.05
C GLY A 22 6.90 15.99 -5.64
N ASN A 23 6.13 14.99 -5.21
CA ASN A 23 6.23 13.64 -5.78
C ASN A 23 5.62 13.63 -7.18
N HIS A 24 6.33 13.03 -8.14
CA HIS A 24 5.82 12.91 -9.52
C HIS A 24 4.87 11.72 -9.71
N ASN A 25 4.78 10.84 -8.72
CA ASN A 25 3.99 9.61 -8.77
C ASN A 25 2.81 9.70 -7.79
N PRO A 26 1.55 9.79 -8.27
CA PRO A 26 0.37 9.86 -7.41
C PRO A 26 -0.03 8.49 -6.83
N ARG A 27 0.69 7.41 -7.16
CA ARG A 27 0.39 6.08 -6.62
C ARG A 27 0.64 6.06 -5.12
N LEU A 28 -0.33 5.49 -4.40
CA LEU A 28 -0.21 5.27 -2.98
C LEU A 28 0.72 4.07 -2.74
N HIS A 29 1.60 4.22 -1.76
CA HIS A 29 2.31 3.08 -1.18
C HIS A 29 1.35 2.26 -0.33
N THR A 30 1.77 1.04 -0.01
CA THR A 30 0.90 0.06 0.64
C THR A 30 0.53 0.50 2.06
N ASP A 31 1.38 1.27 2.73
CA ASP A 31 1.13 1.85 4.06
C ASP A 31 0.11 3.00 4.01
N GLU A 32 0.24 3.93 3.06
CA GLU A 32 -0.74 4.99 2.79
C GLU A 32 -2.13 4.40 2.48
N LEU A 33 -2.16 3.29 1.75
CA LEU A 33 -3.39 2.56 1.43
C LEU A 33 -4.03 1.95 2.69
N LEU A 34 -3.25 1.37 3.60
CA LEU A 34 -3.78 0.83 4.87
C LEU A 34 -4.26 1.94 5.80
N ILE A 35 -3.58 3.08 5.84
CA ILE A 35 -4.05 4.27 6.58
C ILE A 35 -5.40 4.72 6.03
N ALA A 36 -5.52 4.86 4.69
CA ALA A 36 -6.77 5.22 4.03
C ALA A 36 -7.89 4.22 4.32
N LEU A 37 -7.58 2.92 4.31
CA LEU A 37 -8.53 1.86 4.67
C LEU A 37 -9.01 1.99 6.12
N SER A 38 -8.10 2.29 7.07
CA SER A 38 -8.46 2.49 8.48
C SER A 38 -9.38 3.70 8.69
N ILE A 39 -9.18 4.78 7.93
CA ILE A 39 -10.04 5.97 7.97
C ILE A 39 -11.44 5.60 7.46
N CYS A 40 -11.54 4.83 6.38
CA CYS A 40 -12.83 4.37 5.86
C CYS A 40 -13.54 3.42 6.82
N ALA A 41 -12.81 2.67 7.65
CA ALA A 41 -13.38 1.72 8.60
C ALA A 41 -14.28 2.39 9.66
N VAL A 42 -14.05 3.68 9.96
CA VAL A 42 -14.89 4.49 10.85
C VAL A 42 -16.36 4.55 10.41
N THR A 43 -16.61 4.57 9.10
CA THR A 43 -17.97 4.72 8.53
C THR A 43 -18.40 3.56 7.64
N ASN A 44 -17.48 2.65 7.33
CA ASN A 44 -17.74 1.48 6.47
C ASN A 44 -17.40 0.17 7.20
N PRO A 45 -18.39 -0.59 7.67
CA PRO A 45 -18.15 -1.85 8.39
C PRO A 45 -17.43 -2.90 7.52
N MET A 46 -17.55 -2.83 6.19
CA MET A 46 -16.80 -3.74 5.31
C MET A 46 -15.30 -3.43 5.28
N ALA A 47 -14.92 -2.15 5.45
CA ALA A 47 -13.52 -1.76 5.56
C ALA A 47 -12.94 -2.21 6.91
N GLU A 48 -13.71 -2.11 8.00
CA GLU A 48 -13.32 -2.64 9.31
C GLU A 48 -13.06 -4.15 9.26
N LEU A 49 -13.97 -4.91 8.64
CA LEU A 49 -13.78 -6.35 8.43
C LEU A 49 -12.51 -6.66 7.62
N ALA A 50 -12.19 -5.85 6.61
CA ALA A 50 -10.96 -6.01 5.84
C ALA A 50 -9.70 -5.73 6.69
N VAL A 51 -9.73 -4.71 7.54
CA VAL A 51 -8.63 -4.41 8.48
C VAL A 51 -8.42 -5.56 9.47
N HIS A 52 -9.49 -6.14 10.02
CA HIS A 52 -9.40 -7.29 10.92
C HIS A 52 -8.73 -8.51 10.26
N GLN A 53 -8.91 -8.70 8.96
CA GLN A 53 -8.32 -9.82 8.23
C GLN A 53 -6.82 -9.67 7.95
N LEU A 54 -6.21 -8.52 8.23
CA LEU A 54 -4.76 -8.33 8.04
C LEU A 54 -3.94 -9.31 8.88
N ALA A 55 -4.42 -9.70 10.07
CA ALA A 55 -3.74 -10.68 10.92
C ALA A 55 -3.65 -12.06 10.26
N SER A 56 -4.63 -12.41 9.42
CA SER A 56 -4.69 -13.67 8.69
C SER A 56 -3.64 -13.78 7.58
N LEU A 57 -2.95 -12.69 7.24
CA LEU A 57 -1.87 -12.68 6.25
C LEU A 57 -0.54 -13.22 6.80
N ARG A 58 -0.41 -13.34 8.13
CA ARG A 58 0.83 -13.83 8.74
C ARG A 58 1.10 -15.28 8.31
N GLY A 59 2.29 -15.52 7.78
CA GLY A 59 2.71 -16.82 7.24
C GLY A 59 2.23 -17.08 5.82
N CYS A 60 1.49 -16.16 5.19
CA CYS A 60 1.18 -16.26 3.77
C CYS A 60 2.41 -15.97 2.90
N GLU A 61 2.39 -16.53 1.69
CA GLU A 61 3.40 -16.33 0.66
C GLU A 61 2.93 -15.28 -0.36
N ALA A 62 3.82 -14.39 -0.77
CA ALA A 62 3.61 -13.41 -1.83
C ALA A 62 4.80 -13.35 -2.79
N HIS A 63 4.52 -13.05 -4.05
CA HIS A 63 5.55 -12.84 -5.07
C HIS A 63 5.29 -11.56 -5.83
N SER A 64 6.37 -10.81 -6.12
CA SER A 64 6.33 -9.62 -6.96
C SER A 64 7.30 -9.77 -8.13
N THR A 65 6.84 -9.39 -9.32
CA THR A 65 7.63 -9.39 -10.56
C THR A 65 8.72 -8.31 -10.60
N VAL A 66 8.78 -7.47 -9.56
CA VAL A 66 9.81 -6.45 -9.36
C VAL A 66 10.25 -6.40 -7.90
N ILE A 67 11.47 -5.92 -7.68
CA ILE A 67 11.97 -5.52 -6.36
C ILE A 67 11.08 -4.39 -5.85
N LEU A 68 10.45 -4.61 -4.69
CA LEU A 68 9.60 -3.62 -4.05
C LEU A 68 10.41 -2.45 -3.46
N SER A 69 9.73 -1.33 -3.25
CA SER A 69 10.28 -0.25 -2.45
C SER A 69 10.56 -0.71 -1.02
N HIS A 70 11.47 -0.02 -0.33
CA HIS A 70 11.77 -0.31 1.08
C HIS A 70 10.52 -0.20 1.96
N VAL A 71 9.66 0.80 1.69
CA VAL A 71 8.41 1.04 2.43
C VAL A 71 7.46 -0.16 2.31
N ASP A 72 7.24 -0.63 1.08
CA ASP A 72 6.34 -1.76 0.84
C ASP A 72 6.92 -3.07 1.41
N SER A 73 8.22 -3.32 1.21
CA SER A 73 8.91 -4.49 1.79
C SER A 73 8.79 -4.53 3.31
N ASP A 74 9.00 -3.41 4.00
CA ASP A 74 8.89 -3.34 5.45
C ASP A 74 7.47 -3.56 5.94
N LEU A 75 6.46 -3.11 5.18
CA LEU A 75 5.08 -3.39 5.51
C LEU A 75 4.78 -4.89 5.41
N PHE A 76 5.19 -5.57 4.34
CA PHE A 76 5.00 -7.02 4.21
C PHE A 76 5.66 -7.78 5.37
N LYS A 77 6.86 -7.37 5.79
CA LYS A 77 7.53 -7.92 6.98
C LYS A 77 6.71 -7.70 8.25
N LYS A 78 6.15 -6.50 8.47
CA LYS A 78 5.30 -6.19 9.64
C LYS A 78 4.02 -7.03 9.65
N LEU A 79 3.41 -7.26 8.48
CA LEU A 79 2.26 -8.14 8.31
C LEU A 79 2.62 -9.62 8.50
N GLY A 80 3.91 -9.96 8.52
CA GLY A 80 4.38 -11.35 8.64
C GLY A 80 4.18 -12.16 7.36
N VAL A 81 4.13 -11.50 6.20
CA VAL A 81 4.02 -12.14 4.89
C VAL A 81 5.42 -12.48 4.40
N ASN A 82 5.61 -13.72 3.95
CA ASN A 82 6.83 -14.17 3.30
C ASN A 82 6.80 -13.69 1.85
N ILE A 83 7.71 -12.77 1.50
CA ILE A 83 7.69 -12.14 0.17
C ILE A 83 8.98 -12.40 -0.61
N THR A 84 8.80 -12.74 -1.89
CA THR A 84 9.89 -12.94 -2.86
C THR A 84 9.77 -11.97 -4.04
N PHE A 85 10.88 -11.73 -4.72
CA PHE A 85 10.96 -10.78 -5.83
C PHE A 85 11.76 -11.34 -7.00
N GLU A 86 11.33 -11.07 -8.22
CA GLU A 86 12.26 -11.13 -9.36
C GLU A 86 13.33 -10.05 -9.21
N PRO A 87 14.59 -10.29 -9.63
CA PRO A 87 15.70 -9.33 -9.49
C PRO A 87 15.63 -8.22 -10.55
N LYS A 88 14.50 -7.51 -10.61
CA LYS A 88 14.21 -6.43 -11.57
C LYS A 88 13.67 -5.20 -10.84
N TYR A 89 14.22 -4.02 -11.11
CA TYR A 89 13.69 -2.78 -10.55
C TYR A 89 12.51 -2.25 -11.39
N GLN A 90 11.53 -1.63 -10.73
CA GLN A 90 10.33 -1.06 -11.38
C GLN A 90 10.68 0.11 -12.33
N ALA A 91 11.73 0.86 -12.04
CA ALA A 91 12.19 2.00 -12.86
C ALA A 91 13.58 1.73 -13.45
N LYS A 92 13.80 2.16 -14.70
CA LYS A 92 15.12 2.20 -15.35
C LYS A 92 15.98 3.37 -14.81
N LYS A 93 16.16 3.45 -13.50
CA LYS A 93 17.08 4.41 -12.87
C LYS A 93 18.22 3.62 -12.25
N LEU A 94 19.45 4.12 -12.43
CA LEU A 94 20.67 3.50 -11.89
C LEU A 94 20.71 3.47 -10.35
N TYR A 95 19.84 4.27 -9.69
CA TYR A 95 19.79 4.39 -8.22
C TYR A 95 18.34 4.30 -7.71
N HIS A 96 18.16 3.57 -6.60
CA HIS A 96 16.88 3.33 -5.93
C HIS A 96 16.77 4.15 -4.63
N ARG A 97 17.01 5.46 -4.72
CA ARG A 97 16.69 6.42 -3.66
C ARG A 97 15.60 7.37 -4.13
#